data_AF-A0A8S9MGV3-F1
#
_entry.id   AF-A0A8S9MGV3-F1
#
_cell.length_a   1.000
_cell.length_b   1.000
_cell.length_c   1.000
_cell.angle_alpha   90.00
_cell.angle_beta   90.00
_cell.angle_gamma   90.00
#
_symmetry.space_group_name_H-M   'P 1'
#
loop_
_entity.id
_entity.type
_entity.pdbx_description
1 polymer ?
#
loop_
_entity_poly.entity_id
_entity_poly.type
_entity_poly.pdbx_seq_one_letter_code
_entity_poly.pdbx_strand_id
1 'polypeptide(L)'
;MVDGIEARGFLFGPPIALAIGAKFVPLRKPKKLPGETIFEEYELEYGNDRLEMHVGAVEAGDRALVVDDLIATGERVGAEVVECACVIELPELQGRQRLKGKPLCMLVEYR
;
A
#
# COMPACT_ATOMS: atom_id res chain seq x y z
N MET A 1 -5.46 -5.72 8.53
CA MET A 1 -4.24 -6.19 7.85
C MET A 1 -3.35 -5.01 7.52
N VAL A 2 -2.05 -5.27 7.30
CA VAL A 2 -1.08 -4.25 6.88
C VAL A 2 -0.52 -4.64 5.52
N ASP A 3 -0.59 -3.73 4.57
CA ASP A 3 -0.15 -3.93 3.21
C ASP A 3 1.08 -3.08 2.94
N GLY A 4 2.20 -3.73 2.65
CA GLY A 4 3.42 -3.02 2.26
C GLY A 4 3.52 -2.97 0.75
N ILE A 5 3.95 -1.83 0.19
CA ILE A 5 4.31 -1.73 -1.23
C ILE A 5 5.80 -2.05 -1.39
N GLU A 6 6.13 -2.88 -2.39
CA GLU A 6 7.51 -3.25 -2.66
C GLU A 6 8.36 -2.03 -3.11
N ALA A 7 9.60 -1.88 -2.65
CA ALA A 7 10.30 -2.68 -1.64
C ALA A 7 10.36 -1.98 -0.28
N ARG A 8 10.25 -0.64 -0.26
CA ARG A 8 10.55 0.15 0.93
C ARG A 8 9.42 0.14 1.94
N GLY A 9 8.16 0.00 1.50
CA GLY A 9 7.04 -0.32 2.38
C GLY A 9 7.26 -1.60 3.19
N PHE A 10 8.11 -2.54 2.75
CA PHE A 10 8.42 -3.76 3.51
C PHE A 10 9.36 -3.52 4.69
N LEU A 11 10.01 -2.35 4.78
CA LEU A 11 10.83 -1.99 5.93
C LEU A 11 9.95 -1.61 7.14
N PHE A 12 8.74 -1.11 6.89
CA PHE A 12 7.84 -0.58 7.91
C PHE A 12 6.58 -1.43 8.09
N GLY A 13 6.05 -2.02 7.02
CA GLY A 13 4.82 -2.82 7.05
C GLY A 13 4.89 -4.03 8.00
N PRO A 14 5.87 -4.95 7.88
CA PRO A 14 5.99 -6.11 8.77
C PRO A 14 6.10 -5.78 10.27
N PRO A 15 6.97 -4.84 10.73
CA PRO A 15 7.01 -4.51 12.15
C PRO A 15 5.72 -3.86 12.65
N ILE A 16 5.03 -3.04 11.84
CA ILE A 16 3.71 -2.49 12.19
C ILE A 16 2.68 -3.62 12.32
N ALA A 17 2.63 -4.54 11.34
CA ALA A 17 1.72 -5.67 11.34
C ALA A 17 1.90 -6.53 12.60
N LEU A 18 3.16 -6.81 12.95
CA LEU A 18 3.53 -7.53 14.15
C LEU A 18 3.06 -6.81 15.42
N ALA A 19 3.30 -5.49 15.52
CA ALA A 19 2.96 -4.70 16.68
C ALA A 19 1.44 -4.65 16.95
N ILE A 20 0.61 -4.66 15.91
CA ILE A 20 -0.85 -4.60 16.02
C ILE A 20 -1.52 -5.98 15.95
N GLY A 21 -0.75 -7.07 15.88
CA GLY A 21 -1.28 -8.43 15.79
C GLY A 21 -2.06 -8.71 14.50
N ALA A 22 -1.69 -8.07 13.39
CA ALA A 22 -2.33 -8.23 12.08
C ALA A 22 -1.47 -9.03 11.11
N LYS A 23 -2.11 -9.65 10.12
CA LYS A 23 -1.39 -10.22 8.96
C LYS A 23 -0.72 -9.11 8.14
N PHE A 24 0.49 -9.41 7.65
CA PHE A 24 1.19 -8.60 6.64
C PHE A 24 0.96 -9.19 5.26
N VAL A 25 0.60 -8.34 4.29
CA VAL A 25 0.38 -8.73 2.89
C VAL A 25 1.33 -7.92 1.99
N PRO A 26 2.24 -8.58 1.26
CA PRO A 26 3.14 -7.89 0.35
C PRO A 26 2.45 -7.56 -0.97
N LEU A 27 2.47 -6.28 -1.37
CA LEU A 27 2.13 -5.83 -2.72
C LEU A 27 3.40 -5.73 -3.54
N ARG A 28 3.49 -6.52 -4.62
CA ARG A 28 4.72 -6.67 -5.40
C ARG A 28 4.55 -6.30 -6.86
N LYS A 29 5.65 -5.95 -7.52
CA LYS A 29 5.66 -5.82 -8.98
C LYS A 29 5.42 -7.18 -9.66
N PRO A 30 5.06 -7.18 -10.95
CA PRO A 30 4.69 -8.40 -11.65
C PRO A 30 5.75 -9.49 -11.60
N LYS A 31 5.30 -10.74 -11.49
CA LYS A 31 6.16 -11.95 -11.54
C LYS A 31 7.12 -12.09 -10.36
N LYS A 32 6.87 -11.40 -9.24
CA LYS A 32 7.68 -11.50 -8.01
C LYS A 32 7.08 -12.43 -6.95
N LEU A 33 5.77 -12.65 -6.98
CA LEU A 33 5.09 -13.59 -6.10
C LEU A 33 5.02 -14.97 -6.77
N PRO A 34 5.25 -16.07 -6.02
CA PRO A 34 4.98 -17.40 -6.54
C PRO A 34 3.46 -17.64 -6.67
N GLY A 35 3.04 -18.74 -7.30
CA GLY A 35 1.63 -19.14 -7.31
C GLY A 35 0.67 -18.17 -8.00
N GLU A 36 -0.61 -18.26 -7.63
CA GLU A 36 -1.69 -17.49 -8.25
C GLU A 36 -1.83 -16.10 -7.59
N THR A 37 -2.02 -15.07 -8.41
CA THR A 37 -2.09 -13.67 -7.98
C THR A 37 -3.29 -12.95 -8.59
N ILE A 38 -3.79 -11.95 -7.86
CA ILE A 38 -4.62 -10.87 -8.41
C ILE A 38 -3.75 -9.62 -8.57
N PHE A 39 -4.17 -8.72 -9.45
CA PHE A 39 -3.43 -7.47 -9.70
C PHE A 39 -4.36 -6.28 -9.84
N GLU A 40 -3.80 -5.10 -9.56
CA GLU A 40 -4.40 -3.80 -9.85
C GLU A 40 -3.44 -2.97 -10.68
N GLU A 41 -3.94 -2.40 -11.77
CA GLU A 41 -3.17 -1.53 -12.68
C GLU A 41 -3.25 -0.08 -12.20
N TYR A 42 -2.16 0.66 -12.39
CA TYR A 42 -2.11 2.08 -12.12
C TYR A 42 -1.30 2.81 -13.18
N GLU A 43 -1.70 4.04 -13.46
CA GLU A 43 -1.08 4.90 -14.44
C GLU A 43 0.16 5.59 -13.86
N LEU A 44 1.22 5.63 -14.65
CA LEU A 44 2.43 6.40 -14.43
C LEU A 44 2.44 7.59 -15.40
N GLU A 45 3.37 8.53 -15.20
CA GLU A 45 3.58 9.65 -16.13
C GLU A 45 3.88 9.16 -17.56
N TYR A 46 4.56 8.02 -17.67
CA TYR A 46 4.89 7.37 -18.93
C TYR A 46 4.57 5.87 -18.86
N GLY A 47 3.31 5.54 -19.12
CA GLY A 47 2.83 4.16 -19.23
C GLY A 47 2.05 3.69 -18.01
N ASN A 48 1.86 2.37 -17.91
CA ASN A 48 1.11 1.74 -16.83
C ASN A 48 1.99 0.70 -16.15
N ASP A 49 1.82 0.52 -14.86
CA ASP A 49 2.41 -0.58 -14.10
C ASP A 49 1.30 -1.23 -13.26
N ARG A 50 1.61 -2.33 -12.58
CA ARG A 50 0.62 -3.04 -11.77
C ARG A 50 1.23 -3.63 -10.51
N LEU A 51 0.44 -3.69 -9.43
CA LEU A 51 0.80 -4.37 -8.20
C LEU A 51 0.04 -5.69 -8.09
N GLU A 52 0.76 -6.75 -7.73
CA GLU A 52 0.27 -8.11 -7.55
C GLU A 52 0.23 -8.48 -6.06
N MET A 53 -0.77 -9.26 -5.68
CA MET A 53 -0.86 -9.95 -4.38
C MET A 53 -1.41 -11.37 -4.58
N HIS A 54 -1.15 -12.27 -3.64
CA HIS A 54 -1.68 -13.64 -3.72
C HIS A 54 -3.21 -13.67 -3.65
N VAL A 55 -3.82 -14.57 -4.44
CA VAL A 55 -5.24 -14.92 -4.27
C VAL A 55 -5.47 -15.39 -2.83
N GLY A 56 -6.52 -14.88 -2.17
CA GLY A 56 -6.84 -15.20 -0.78
C GLY A 56 -6.01 -14.45 0.27
N ALA A 57 -5.08 -13.57 -0.13
CA ALA A 57 -4.39 -12.70 0.83
C ALA A 57 -5.34 -11.69 1.51
N VAL A 58 -6.44 -11.36 0.82
CA VAL A 58 -7.49 -10.46 1.28
C VAL A 58 -8.85 -11.17 1.26
N GLU A 59 -9.65 -10.94 2.29
CA GLU A 59 -11.01 -11.44 2.43
C GLU A 59 -12.01 -10.28 2.50
N ALA A 60 -13.25 -10.51 2.07
CA ALA A 60 -14.28 -9.48 2.14
C ALA A 60 -14.51 -9.03 3.58
N GLY A 61 -14.45 -7.71 3.81
CA GLY A 61 -14.54 -7.12 5.14
C GLY A 61 -13.19 -6.89 5.83
N ASP A 62 -12.08 -7.31 5.22
CA ASP A 62 -10.76 -6.95 5.71
C ASP A 62 -10.58 -5.43 5.71
N ARG A 63 -10.04 -4.91 6.81
CA ARG A 63 -9.62 -3.51 6.96
C ARG A 63 -8.12 -3.41 6.75
N ALA A 64 -7.69 -2.58 5.82
CA ALA A 64 -6.30 -2.48 5.36
C ALA A 64 -5.65 -1.14 5.75
N LEU A 65 -4.49 -1.23 6.39
CA LEU A 65 -3.53 -0.13 6.51
C LEU A 65 -2.48 -0.28 5.41
N VAL A 66 -2.43 0.66 4.47
CA VAL A 66 -1.43 0.65 3.40
C VAL A 66 -0.19 1.42 3.84
N VAL A 67 0.99 0.81 3.72
CA VAL A 67 2.27 1.36 4.19
C VAL A 67 3.26 1.42 3.03
N ASP A 68 3.84 2.60 2.83
CA ASP A 68 4.97 2.81 1.92
C ASP A 68 5.94 3.86 2.48
N ASP A 69 7.12 4.04 1.88
CA ASP A 69 8.03 5.10 2.31
C ASP A 69 7.58 6.50 1.85
N LEU A 70 6.95 6.57 0.69
CA LEU A 70 6.40 7.78 0.07
C LEU A 70 4.98 7.51 -0.43
N ILE A 71 4.10 8.52 -0.43
CA ILE A 71 2.69 8.35 -0.77
C ILE A 71 2.52 7.78 -2.18
N ALA A 72 1.90 6.60 -2.28
CA ALA A 72 1.43 5.99 -3.51
C ALA A 72 -0.08 5.77 -3.46
N THR A 73 -0.74 5.95 -4.61
CA THR A 73 -2.19 5.76 -4.78
C THR A 73 -2.54 4.30 -4.94
N GLY A 74 -3.71 3.90 -4.44
CA GLY A 74 -4.34 2.64 -4.84
C GLY A 74 -5.69 2.46 -4.19
N GLU A 75 -6.74 2.39 -5.00
CA GLU A 75 -7.97 1.71 -4.58
C GLU A 75 -7.71 0.21 -4.65
N ARG A 76 -8.20 -0.54 -3.66
CA ARG A 76 -7.96 -1.98 -3.57
C ARG A 76 -9.27 -2.73 -3.64
N VAL A 77 -9.29 -3.77 -4.45
CA VAL A 77 -10.41 -4.71 -4.54
C VAL A 77 -10.34 -5.67 -3.36
N GLY A 78 -11.46 -5.84 -2.66
CA GLY A 78 -11.64 -6.86 -1.62
C GLY A 78 -11.37 -6.42 -0.17
N ALA A 79 -10.69 -5.29 0.06
CA ALA A 79 -10.50 -4.72 1.40
C ALA A 79 -10.89 -3.23 1.47
N GLU A 80 -11.38 -2.83 2.63
CA GLU A 80 -11.55 -1.42 2.97
C GLU A 80 -10.20 -0.83 3.39
N VAL A 81 -9.62 0.04 2.56
CA VAL A 81 -8.45 0.82 2.98
C VAL A 81 -8.90 1.88 4.00
N VAL A 82 -8.56 1.66 5.27
CA VAL A 82 -8.97 2.51 6.40
C VAL A 82 -8.03 3.69 6.61
N GLU A 83 -6.76 3.51 6.26
CA GLU A 83 -5.72 4.51 6.44
C GLU A 83 -4.53 4.18 5.52
N CYS A 84 -3.84 5.23 5.09
CA CYS A 84 -2.52 5.15 4.48
C CYS A 84 -1.48 5.69 5.45
N ALA A 85 -0.32 5.04 5.54
CA ALA A 85 0.81 5.54 6.31
C ALA A 85 2.05 5.65 5.43
N CYS A 86 2.77 6.76 5.55
CA CYS A 86 4.06 6.94 4.92
C CYS A 86 5.12 7.50 5.88
N VAL A 87 6.38 7.32 5.52
CA VAL A 87 7.48 7.92 6.29
C VAL A 87 7.53 9.43 6.07
N ILE A 88 7.39 9.85 4.81
CA ILE A 88 7.47 11.26 4.42
C ILE A 88 6.49 11.58 3.29
N GLU A 89 5.96 12.80 3.29
CA GLU A 89 5.22 13.38 2.16
C GLU A 89 6.05 14.50 1.54
N LEU A 90 6.17 14.47 0.20
CA LEU A 90 6.74 15.58 -0.56
C LEU A 90 5.59 16.50 -1.03
N PRO A 91 5.54 17.78 -0.59
CA PRO A 91 4.44 18.69 -0.93
C PRO A 91 4.20 18.84 -2.43
N GLU A 92 5.25 18.75 -3.23
CA GLU A 92 5.23 18.91 -4.69
C GLU A 92 4.45 17.79 -5.39
N LEU A 93 4.35 16.61 -4.76
CA LEU A 93 3.66 15.45 -5.34
C LEU A 93 2.15 15.43 -5.07
N GLN A 94 1.66 16.33 -4.20
CA GLN A 94 0.24 16.47 -3.87
C GLN A 94 -0.44 15.14 -3.48
N GLY A 95 0.30 14.27 -2.79
CA GLY A 95 -0.10 12.88 -2.54
C GLY A 95 -1.47 12.76 -1.86
N ARG A 96 -1.77 13.61 -0.87
CA ARG A 96 -3.08 13.68 -0.20
C ARG A 96 -4.27 13.78 -1.13
N GLN A 97 -4.17 14.56 -2.22
CA GLN A 97 -5.28 14.74 -3.15
C GLN A 97 -5.65 13.43 -3.83
N ARG A 98 -4.65 12.56 -4.03
CA ARG A 98 -4.83 11.28 -4.70
C ARG A 98 -5.38 10.19 -3.77
N LEU A 99 -5.42 10.42 -2.46
CA LEU A 99 -5.97 9.49 -1.46
C LEU A 99 -7.49 9.56 -1.33
N LYS A 100 -8.18 10.40 -2.13
CA LYS A 100 -9.66 10.50 -2.19
C LYS A 100 -10.31 10.66 -0.79
N GLY A 101 -9.67 11.41 0.10
CA GLY A 101 -10.17 11.66 1.46
C GLY A 101 -9.87 10.58 2.49
N LYS A 102 -9.09 9.55 2.15
CA LYS A 102 -8.61 8.57 3.13
C LYS A 102 -7.65 9.20 4.14
N PRO A 103 -7.73 8.83 5.43
CA PRO A 103 -6.76 9.27 6.43
C PRO A 103 -5.32 8.94 6.02
N LEU A 104 -4.42 9.88 6.29
CA LEU A 104 -2.99 9.74 6.03
C LEU A 104 -2.22 10.02 7.33
N CYS A 105 -1.44 9.02 7.76
CA CYS A 105 -0.45 9.16 8.82
C CYS A 105 0.94 9.37 8.20
N MET A 106 1.68 10.37 8.67
CA MET A 106 3.04 10.66 8.21
C MET A 106 3.98 10.66 9.41
N LEU A 107 5.11 9.96 9.29
CA LEU A 107 6.09 9.91 10.38
C LEU A 107 6.91 11.21 10.48
N VAL A 108 7.25 11.79 9.32
CA VAL A 108 8.12 12.96 9.20
C VAL A 108 7.49 13.97 8.27
N GLU A 109 7.43 15.23 8.70
CA GLU A 109 7.10 16.36 7.85
C GLU A 109 8.34 16.83 7.09
N TYR A 110 8.24 16.93 5.76
CA TYR A 110 9.27 17.57 4.94
C TYR A 110 9.36 19.06 5.30
N ARG A 111 10.58 19.56 5.52
CA ARG A 111 10.87 20.94 5.94
C ARG A 111 11.78 21.63 4.94
#